data_AF-A0A1V1NRI9-F1
#
_entry.id   AF-A0A1V1NRI9-F1
#
_cell.length_a   1.000
_cell.length_b   1.000
_cell.length_c   1.000
_cell.angle_alpha   90.00
_cell.angle_beta   90.00
_cell.angle_gamma   90.00
#
_symmetry.space_group_name_H-M   'P 1'
#
loop_
_entity.id
_entity.type
_entity.pdbx_description
1 polymer ?
#
loop_
_entity_poly.entity_id
_entity_poly.type
_entity_poly.pdbx_seq_one_letter_code
_entity_poly.pdbx_strand_id
1 'polypeptide(L)'
;PKGEKWHLKLIELMQLNLPIRCPVLSEKTTKMLDEYRAFRHLFRNIYTHRMIPEKVMKMCDKLLQTWQGLKTDLDNFIDTMEETNA
;
A
#
# COMPACT_ATOMS: atom_id res chain seq x y z
N PRO A 1 3.32 -4.38 15.88
CA PRO A 1 3.01 -5.65 15.15
C PRO A 1 4.28 -6.49 14.89
N LYS A 2 4.34 -7.74 15.35
CA LYS A 2 5.48 -8.67 15.16
C LYS A 2 5.07 -9.84 14.25
N GLY A 3 5.86 -10.19 13.23
CA GLY A 3 5.65 -11.35 12.34
C GLY A 3 5.83 -11.07 10.84
N GLU A 4 6.27 -12.03 10.03
CA GLU A 4 6.61 -11.80 8.60
C GLU A 4 5.45 -11.27 7.71
N LYS A 5 4.19 -11.49 8.10
CA LYS A 5 3.01 -11.18 7.28
C LYS A 5 2.16 -10.01 7.77
N TRP A 6 2.59 -9.28 8.81
CA TRP A 6 1.75 -8.22 9.38
C TRP A 6 1.48 -7.07 8.39
N HIS A 7 2.45 -6.74 7.54
CA HIS A 7 2.30 -5.68 6.55
C HIS A 7 1.22 -5.99 5.51
N LEU A 8 1.14 -7.26 5.06
CA LEU A 8 0.11 -7.71 4.13
C LEU A 8 -1.27 -7.60 4.79
N LYS A 9 -1.39 -8.13 6.02
CA LYS A 9 -2.64 -8.11 6.76
C LYS A 9 -3.11 -6.70 7.06
N LEU A 10 -2.20 -5.75 7.27
CA LEU A 10 -2.55 -4.34 7.43
C LEU A 10 -3.19 -3.77 6.15
N ILE A 11 -2.56 -3.98 4.99
CA ILE A 11 -3.08 -3.51 3.70
C ILE A 11 -4.46 -4.12 3.41
N GLU A 12 -4.62 -5.43 3.63
CA GLU A 12 -5.90 -6.12 3.46
C GLU A 12 -6.98 -5.52 4.38
N LEU A 13 -6.67 -5.34 5.67
CA LEU A 13 -7.61 -4.75 6.61
C LEU A 13 -7.98 -3.32 6.21
N MET A 14 -7.03 -2.51 5.74
CA MET A 14 -7.27 -1.13 5.33
C MET A 14 -8.24 -1.01 4.14
N GLN A 15 -8.33 -2.03 3.28
CA GLN A 15 -9.29 -2.07 2.17
C GLN A 15 -10.71 -2.48 2.60
N LEU A 16 -10.87 -3.16 3.73
CA LEU A 16 -12.18 -3.66 4.15
C LEU A 16 -13.11 -2.53 4.59
N ASN A 17 -14.36 -2.60 4.14
CA ASN A 17 -15.45 -1.83 4.72
C ASN A 17 -15.88 -2.49 6.03
N LEU A 18 -15.76 -1.77 7.14
CA LEU A 18 -16.08 -2.28 8.47
C LEU A 18 -17.21 -1.43 9.08
N PRO A 19 -18.05 -2.02 9.96
CA PRO A 19 -19.13 -1.27 10.60
C PRO A 19 -18.67 -0.02 11.37
N ILE A 20 -17.42 -0.02 11.83
CA ILE A 20 -16.82 1.05 12.65
C ILE A 20 -15.97 2.03 11.83
N ARG A 21 -15.70 1.75 10.55
CA ARG A 21 -14.91 2.62 9.66
C ARG A 21 -15.10 2.27 8.19
N CYS A 22 -15.14 3.30 7.35
CA CYS A 22 -15.05 3.14 5.91
C CYS A 22 -13.67 2.56 5.48
N PRO A 23 -13.56 2.03 4.25
CA PRO A 23 -12.29 1.63 3.67
C PRO A 23 -11.30 2.80 3.66
N VAL A 24 -10.08 2.55 4.13
CA VAL A 24 -8.99 3.55 4.12
C VAL A 24 -8.30 3.57 2.76
N LEU A 25 -8.25 2.41 2.09
CA LEU A 25 -7.58 2.26 0.80
C LEU A 25 -8.58 1.77 -0.25
N SER A 26 -8.51 2.36 -1.44
CA SER A 26 -9.17 1.84 -2.62
C SER A 26 -8.52 0.52 -3.06
N GLU A 27 -9.26 -0.31 -3.82
CA GLU A 27 -8.71 -1.53 -4.40
C GLU A 27 -7.47 -1.26 -5.27
N LYS A 28 -7.46 -0.12 -5.97
CA LYS A 28 -6.35 0.30 -6.83
C LYS A 28 -5.09 0.55 -6.01
N THR A 29 -5.18 1.34 -4.94
CA THR A 29 -4.04 1.65 -4.07
C THR A 29 -3.55 0.42 -3.32
N THR A 30 -4.47 -0.45 -2.86
CA THR A 30 -4.12 -1.73 -2.23
C THR A 30 -3.27 -2.60 -3.17
N LYS A 31 -3.66 -2.76 -4.44
CA LYS A 31 -2.86 -3.51 -5.42
C LYS A 31 -1.49 -2.90 -5.64
N MET A 32 -1.41 -1.57 -5.74
CA MET A 32 -0.13 -0.88 -5.89
C MET A 32 0.79 -1.14 -4.68
N LEU A 33 0.28 -0.98 -3.46
CA LEU A 33 1.06 -1.20 -2.24
C LEU A 33 1.50 -2.67 -2.07
N ASP A 34 0.68 -3.63 -2.50
CA ASP A 34 1.07 -5.04 -2.49
C ASP A 34 2.21 -5.33 -3.49
N GLU A 35 2.22 -4.68 -4.66
CA GLU A 35 3.37 -4.76 -5.59
C GLU A 35 4.66 -4.23 -4.94
N TYR A 36 4.60 -3.12 -4.19
CA TYR A 36 5.78 -2.61 -3.45
C TYR A 36 6.20 -3.52 -2.30
N ARG A 37 5.24 -4.16 -1.61
CA ARG A 37 5.54 -5.16 -0.59
C ARG A 37 6.26 -6.36 -1.20
N ALA A 38 5.76 -6.88 -2.33
CA ALA A 38 6.40 -7.96 -3.08
C ALA A 38 7.79 -7.55 -3.56
N PHE A 39 7.95 -6.33 -4.08
CA PHE A 39 9.26 -5.78 -4.46
C PHE A 39 10.22 -5.72 -3.27
N ARG A 40 9.79 -5.29 -2.09
CA ARG A 40 10.61 -5.28 -0.87
C ARG A 40 11.09 -6.70 -0.51
N HIS A 41 10.24 -7.70 -0.61
CA HIS A 41 10.62 -9.10 -0.38
C HIS A 41 11.63 -9.59 -1.42
N LEU A 42 11.41 -9.28 -2.70
CA LEU A 42 12.35 -9.60 -3.78
C LEU A 42 13.70 -8.89 -3.58
N PHE A 43 13.68 -7.62 -3.15
CA PHE A 43 14.88 -6.83 -2.85
C PHE A 43 15.70 -7.47 -1.74
N ARG A 44 15.06 -7.90 -0.65
CA ARG A 44 15.75 -8.55 0.48
C ARG A 44 16.36 -9.92 0.12
N ASN A 45 15.78 -10.65 -0.82
CA ASN A 45 16.17 -12.04 -1.12
C ASN A 45 17.08 -12.19 -2.34
N ILE A 46 16.88 -11.37 -3.39
CA ILE A 46 17.51 -11.57 -4.71
C ILE A 46 18.61 -10.54 -4.97
N TYR A 47 18.45 -9.31 -4.50
CA TYR A 47 19.40 -8.22 -4.81
C TYR A 47 20.71 -8.33 -4.04
N THR A 48 20.81 -9.20 -3.04
CA THR A 48 22.07 -9.57 -2.41
C THR A 48 23.04 -10.29 -3.36
N HIS A 49 22.52 -10.89 -4.44
CA HIS A 49 23.32 -11.65 -5.41
C HIS A 49 23.20 -11.13 -6.85
N ARG A 50 22.04 -10.60 -7.27
CA ARG A 50 21.84 -10.07 -8.63
C ARG A 50 20.80 -8.95 -8.64
N MET A 51 21.26 -7.74 -8.96
CA MET A 51 20.39 -6.59 -9.20
C MET A 51 19.68 -6.75 -10.55
N ILE A 52 18.37 -6.48 -10.60
CA ILE A 52 17.56 -6.47 -11.83
C ILE A 52 17.08 -5.03 -12.07
N PRO A 53 17.85 -4.19 -12.79
CA PRO A 53 17.56 -2.77 -12.96
C PRO A 53 16.15 -2.48 -13.50
N GLU A 54 15.64 -3.33 -14.39
CA GLU A 54 14.32 -3.15 -14.99
C GLU A 54 13.20 -3.20 -13.95
N LYS A 55 13.34 -4.04 -12.92
CA LYS A 55 12.36 -4.10 -11.82
C LYS A 55 12.42 -2.87 -10.93
N VAL A 56 13.61 -2.33 -10.69
CA VAL A 56 13.77 -1.10 -9.90
C VAL A 56 13.17 0.09 -10.65
N MET A 57 13.52 0.25 -11.93
CA MET A 57 12.98 1.32 -12.77
C MET A 57 11.46 1.27 -12.84
N LYS A 58 10.87 0.08 -13.05
CA LYS A 58 9.41 -0.10 -13.03
C LYS A 58 8.76 0.35 -11.71
N MET A 59 9.44 0.14 -10.57
CA MET A 59 8.94 0.62 -9.27
C MET A 59 9.12 2.13 -9.10
N CYS A 60 10.18 2.71 -9.65
CA CYS A 60 10.39 4.16 -9.68
C CYS A 60 9.32 4.86 -10.53
N ASP A 61 9.01 4.33 -11.71
CA ASP A 61 8.00 4.91 -12.61
C ASP A 61 6.61 4.94 -11.98
N LYS A 62 6.28 3.91 -11.19
CA LYS A 62 5.00 3.81 -10.48
C LYS A 62 4.95 4.63 -9.19
N LEU A 63 6.10 5.09 -8.67
CA LEU A 63 6.21 5.65 -7.32
C LEU A 63 5.33 6.88 -7.14
N LEU A 64 5.40 7.81 -8.09
CA LEU A 64 4.64 9.05 -8.03
C LEU A 64 3.13 8.76 -8.06
N GLN A 65 2.70 7.86 -8.94
CA GLN A 65 1.29 7.46 -9.06
C GLN A 65 0.79 6.78 -7.79
N THR A 66 1.57 5.87 -7.22
CA THR A 66 1.21 5.15 -6.00
C THR A 66 1.15 6.09 -4.79
N TRP A 67 2.10 7.03 -4.70
CA TRP A 67 2.07 8.05 -3.65
C TRP A 67 0.84 8.95 -3.76
N GLN A 68 0.51 9.42 -4.95
CA GLN A 68 -0.69 10.23 -5.18
C GLN A 68 -1.96 9.46 -4.82
N GLY A 69 -2.09 8.21 -5.26
CA GLY A 69 -3.23 7.36 -4.92
C GLY A 69 -3.38 7.13 -3.42
N LEU A 70 -2.26 6.86 -2.72
CA LEU A 70 -2.25 6.72 -1.27
C LEU A 70 -2.67 8.01 -0.57
N LYS A 71 -2.13 9.15 -1.00
CA LYS A 71 -2.46 10.44 -0.41
C LYS A 71 -3.96 10.75 -0.56
N THR A 72 -4.50 10.60 -1.77
CA THR A 72 -5.93 10.83 -2.03
C THR A 72 -6.81 9.90 -1.20
N ASP A 73 -6.46 8.61 -1.09
CA ASP A 73 -7.23 7.67 -0.29
C ASP A 73 -7.22 8.03 1.21
N LEU A 74 -6.07 8.49 1.72
CA LEU A 74 -5.95 8.97 3.11
C LEU A 74 -6.72 10.26 3.36
N ASP A 75 -6.62 11.24 2.46
CA ASP A 75 -7.34 12.51 2.56
C ASP A 75 -8.86 12.25 2.58
N ASN A 76 -9.36 11.45 1.62
CA ASN A 76 -10.77 11.05 1.58
C ASN A 76 -11.23 10.31 2.84
N PHE A 77 -10.39 9.43 3.39
CA PHE A 77 -10.69 8.70 4.61
C PHE A 77 -10.82 9.65 5.80
N ILE A 78 -9.91 10.62 5.94
CA ILE A 78 -9.94 11.61 7.01
C ILE A 78 -11.21 12.46 6.89
N ASP A 79 -11.50 12.99 5.71
CA ASP A 79 -12.70 13.81 5.46
C ASP A 79 -13.98 13.05 5.83
N THR A 80 -14.10 11.79 5.37
CA THR A 80 -15.26 10.94 5.68
C THR A 80 -15.41 10.68 7.19
N MET A 81 -14.30 10.48 7.90
CA MET A 81 -14.32 10.23 9.33
C MET A 81 -14.63 11.50 10.14
N GLU A 82 -14.22 12.67 9.67
CA GLU A 82 -14.61 13.95 10.28
C GLU A 82 -16.11 14.22 10.10
N GLU A 83 -16.65 13.99 8.90
CA GLU A 83 -18.10 14.11 8.61
C GLU A 83 -18.95 13.12 9.42
N THR A 84 -18.46 11.90 9.65
CA THR A 84 -19.18 10.87 10.43
C THR A 84 -19.19 11.16 11.94
N ASN A 85 -18.25 11.97 12.43
CA ASN A 85 -18.14 12.36 13.84
C ASN A 85 -18.81 13.71 14.15
N ALA A 86 -19.26 14.44 13.12
CA ALA A 86 -20.01 15.70 13.23
C ALA A 86 -21.53 15.45 13.32
#